data_AF-A0A7C7GXG1-F1
#
_entry.id   AF-A0A7C7GXG1-F1
#
_cell.length_a   1.000
_cell.length_b   1.000
_cell.length_c   1.000
_cell.angle_alpha   90.00
_cell.angle_beta   90.00
_cell.angle_gamma   90.00
#
_symmetry.space_group_name_H-M   'P 1'
#
loop_
_entity.id
_entity.type
_entity.pdbx_description
1 polymer ?
#
loop_
_entity_poly.entity_id
_entity_poly.type
_entity_poly.pdbx_seq_one_letter_code
_entity_poly.pdbx_strand_id
1 'polypeptide(L)'
;AAKRFYGKYAHELVLDESALLVGLLPAPARYSPVRFPELALTKRNVVLRVMRDQEFISTAEYAEARARLLDNIQQEQTSGTAPYFTEYIRRFLEREDDELGVNIYRDGLKIYTTLDSRLQKIAEDAVRKSVAANQQKLNQRLFNDEEEFSKLAYLSIYPEDTVKLMMAGEMELYEDLRNKLLVQSSFVALDTRTGAILAMVGGRPD
;
A
#
# COMPACT_ATOMS: atom_id res chain seq x y z
N ALA A 1 -12.09 -6.39 6.37
CA ALA A 1 -12.51 -6.47 4.95
C ALA A 1 -13.45 -5.32 4.57
N ALA A 2 -14.62 -5.17 5.22
CA ALA A 2 -15.57 -4.07 5.01
C ALA A 2 -14.90 -2.68 4.99
N LYS A 3 -14.21 -2.33 6.09
CA LYS A 3 -13.47 -1.06 6.20
C LYS A 3 -12.37 -0.90 5.15
N ARG A 4 -11.72 -2.01 4.74
CA ARG A 4 -10.60 -2.00 3.78
C ARG A 4 -11.06 -1.72 2.35
N PHE A 5 -12.17 -2.32 1.92
CA PHE A 5 -12.63 -2.21 0.54
C PHE A 5 -13.69 -1.12 0.36
N TYR A 6 -14.47 -0.82 1.40
CA TYR A 6 -15.63 0.08 1.30
C TYR A 6 -15.64 1.20 2.34
N GLY A 7 -14.70 1.22 3.30
CA GLY A 7 -14.72 2.22 4.40
C GLY A 7 -15.88 2.07 5.39
N LYS A 8 -16.69 1.02 5.27
CA LYS A 8 -17.91 0.78 6.04
C LYS A 8 -17.67 -0.20 7.21
N TYR A 9 -18.52 -0.12 8.22
CA TYR A 9 -18.70 -1.22 9.17
C TYR A 9 -19.37 -2.41 8.50
N ALA A 10 -19.13 -3.62 9.03
CA ALA A 10 -19.65 -4.85 8.42
C ALA A 10 -21.18 -4.90 8.33
N HIS A 11 -21.88 -4.28 9.29
CA HIS A 11 -23.33 -4.22 9.32
C HIS A 11 -23.94 -3.19 8.35
N GLU A 12 -23.12 -2.34 7.72
CA GLU A 12 -23.54 -1.34 6.74
C GLU A 12 -23.35 -1.80 5.29
N LEU A 13 -22.82 -3.02 5.10
CA LEU A 13 -22.58 -3.57 3.77
C LEU A 13 -23.90 -3.94 3.09
N VAL A 14 -24.03 -3.57 1.82
CA VAL A 14 -25.16 -4.02 0.99
C VAL A 14 -24.90 -5.41 0.41
N LEU A 15 -25.91 -5.99 -0.23
CA LEU A 15 -25.90 -7.38 -0.70
C LEU A 15 -24.73 -7.71 -1.63
N ASP A 16 -24.48 -6.87 -2.64
CA ASP A 16 -23.41 -7.08 -3.62
C ASP A 16 -22.00 -6.92 -3.01
N GLU A 17 -21.84 -5.97 -2.09
CA GLU A 17 -20.60 -5.76 -1.33
C GLU A 17 -20.32 -6.97 -0.42
N SER A 18 -21.35 -7.47 0.28
CA SER A 18 -21.26 -8.64 1.14
C SER A 18 -20.88 -9.89 0.33
N ALA A 19 -21.54 -10.10 -0.81
CA ALA A 19 -21.25 -11.20 -1.72
C ALA A 19 -19.82 -11.13 -2.28
N LEU A 20 -19.30 -9.92 -2.56
CA LEU A 20 -17.92 -9.74 -2.99
C LEU A 20 -16.97 -10.23 -1.91
N LEU A 21 -17.12 -9.74 -0.67
CA LEU A 21 -16.21 -10.08 0.43
C LEU A 21 -16.21 -11.58 0.75
N VAL A 22 -17.38 -12.23 0.71
CA VAL A 22 -17.48 -13.70 0.86
C VAL A 22 -16.76 -14.41 -0.29
N GLY A 23 -16.90 -13.90 -1.52
CA GLY A 23 -16.22 -14.43 -2.70
C GLY A 23 -14.69 -14.36 -2.63
N LEU A 24 -14.12 -13.51 -1.78
CA LEU A 24 -12.68 -13.39 -1.56
C LEU A 24 -12.10 -14.48 -0.66
N LEU A 25 -12.90 -15.03 0.27
CA LEU A 25 -12.42 -15.95 1.32
C LEU A 25 -11.54 -17.10 0.80
N PRO A 26 -11.86 -17.78 -0.32
CA PRO A 26 -11.06 -18.91 -0.77
C PRO A 26 -9.65 -18.53 -1.23
N ALA A 27 -9.46 -17.33 -1.78
CA ALA A 27 -8.15 -16.86 -2.25
C ALA A 27 -8.12 -15.31 -2.33
N PRO A 28 -7.94 -14.60 -1.21
CA PRO A 28 -8.08 -13.14 -1.16
C PRO A 28 -7.15 -12.39 -2.11
N ALA A 29 -5.91 -12.86 -2.28
CA ALA A 29 -4.95 -12.26 -3.20
C ALA A 29 -5.32 -12.45 -4.68
N ARG A 30 -5.88 -13.62 -5.03
CA ARG A 30 -6.24 -13.99 -6.42
C ARG A 30 -7.56 -13.34 -6.85
N TYR A 31 -8.48 -13.17 -5.92
CA TYR A 31 -9.78 -12.56 -6.18
C TYR A 31 -9.85 -11.10 -5.74
N SER A 32 -8.70 -10.49 -5.44
CA SER A 32 -8.63 -9.08 -5.04
C SER A 32 -9.31 -8.19 -6.08
N PRO A 33 -10.32 -7.40 -5.70
CA PRO A 33 -11.04 -6.57 -6.65
C PRO A 33 -10.23 -5.34 -7.10
N VAL A 34 -9.18 -4.99 -6.34
CA VAL A 34 -8.23 -3.92 -6.70
C VAL A 34 -7.26 -4.39 -7.78
N ARG A 35 -6.85 -5.67 -7.76
CA ARG A 35 -5.86 -6.22 -8.70
C ARG A 35 -6.50 -6.93 -9.89
N PHE A 36 -7.60 -7.62 -9.66
CA PHE A 36 -8.26 -8.52 -10.61
C PHE A 36 -9.80 -8.35 -10.56
N PRO A 37 -10.33 -7.16 -10.96
CA PRO A 37 -11.74 -6.82 -10.82
C PRO A 37 -12.68 -7.82 -11.51
N GLU A 38 -12.32 -8.29 -12.71
CA GLU A 38 -13.11 -9.27 -13.46
C GLU A 38 -13.26 -10.63 -12.74
N LEU A 39 -12.18 -11.10 -12.12
CA LEU A 39 -12.21 -12.33 -11.33
C LEU A 39 -13.04 -12.14 -10.06
N ALA A 40 -12.92 -10.98 -9.42
CA ALA A 40 -13.68 -10.63 -8.24
C ALA A 40 -15.19 -10.55 -8.54
N LEU A 41 -15.58 -9.92 -9.65
CA LEU A 41 -16.96 -9.88 -10.16
C LEU A 41 -17.51 -11.29 -10.40
N THR A 42 -16.72 -12.16 -11.04
CA THR A 42 -17.11 -13.56 -11.28
C THR A 42 -17.39 -14.27 -9.95
N LYS A 43 -16.53 -14.08 -8.94
CA LYS A 43 -16.72 -14.71 -7.63
C LYS A 43 -17.90 -14.14 -6.85
N ARG A 44 -18.09 -12.82 -6.83
CA ARG A 44 -19.28 -12.18 -6.27
C ARG A 44 -20.56 -12.78 -6.88
N ASN A 45 -20.61 -12.90 -8.20
CA ASN A 45 -21.78 -13.42 -8.90
C ASN A 45 -22.05 -14.90 -8.61
N VAL A 46 -21.00 -15.70 -8.34
CA VAL A 46 -21.17 -17.07 -7.85
C VAL A 46 -21.83 -17.08 -6.48
N VAL A 47 -21.41 -16.21 -5.56
CA VAL A 47 -22.02 -16.10 -4.22
C VAL A 47 -23.49 -15.65 -4.34
N LEU A 48 -23.78 -14.61 -5.12
CA LEU A 48 -25.15 -14.14 -5.35
C LEU A 48 -26.04 -15.25 -5.92
N ARG A 49 -25.52 -16.05 -6.87
CA ARG A 49 -26.26 -17.18 -7.43
C ARG A 49 -26.58 -18.23 -6.37
N VAL A 50 -25.60 -18.59 -5.54
CA VAL A 50 -25.83 -19.56 -4.44
C VAL A 50 -26.85 -19.03 -3.44
N MET A 51 -26.79 -17.74 -3.07
CA MET A 51 -27.79 -17.13 -2.17
C MET A 51 -29.20 -17.21 -2.75
N ARG A 52 -29.36 -16.95 -4.05
CA ARG A 52 -30.66 -17.10 -4.74
C ARG A 52 -31.11 -18.55 -4.77
N ASP A 53 -30.22 -19.49 -5.13
CA ASP A 53 -30.55 -20.91 -5.25
C ASP A 53 -30.93 -21.54 -3.89
N GLN A 54 -30.48 -20.93 -2.80
CA GLN A 54 -30.83 -21.28 -1.42
C GLN A 54 -31.96 -20.41 -0.86
N GLU A 55 -32.64 -19.63 -1.70
CA GLU A 55 -33.81 -18.80 -1.35
C GLU A 55 -33.55 -17.71 -0.29
N PHE A 56 -32.29 -17.34 -0.03
CA PHE A 56 -31.95 -16.22 0.87
C PHE A 56 -32.23 -14.84 0.23
N ILE A 57 -32.28 -14.78 -1.10
CA ILE A 57 -32.61 -13.57 -1.86
C ILE A 57 -33.55 -13.93 -3.01
N SER A 58 -34.40 -12.98 -3.39
CA SER A 58 -35.30 -13.10 -4.53
C SER A 58 -34.57 -12.99 -5.87
N THR A 59 -35.23 -13.43 -6.94
CA THR A 59 -34.73 -13.26 -8.32
C THR A 59 -34.53 -11.78 -8.68
N ALA A 60 -35.36 -10.89 -8.13
CA ALA A 60 -35.25 -9.45 -8.35
C ALA A 60 -33.99 -8.87 -7.68
N GLU A 61 -33.77 -9.19 -6.40
CA GLU A 61 -32.57 -8.76 -5.66
C GLU A 61 -31.28 -9.33 -6.28
N TYR A 62 -31.32 -10.58 -6.74
CA TYR A 62 -30.21 -11.18 -7.48
C TYR A 62 -29.88 -10.39 -8.75
N ALA A 63 -30.89 -10.02 -9.54
CA ALA A 63 -30.69 -9.28 -10.78
C ALA A 63 -30.14 -7.87 -10.51
N GLU A 64 -30.67 -7.18 -9.50
CA GLU A 64 -30.20 -5.85 -9.09
C GLU A 64 -28.75 -5.90 -8.59
N ALA A 65 -28.44 -6.79 -7.65
CA ALA A 65 -27.10 -6.93 -7.07
C ALA A 65 -26.05 -7.32 -8.12
N ARG A 66 -26.43 -8.17 -9.09
CA ARG A 66 -25.54 -8.58 -10.18
C ARG A 66 -25.24 -7.45 -11.17
N ALA A 67 -26.17 -6.51 -11.35
CA ALA A 67 -26.00 -5.36 -12.23
C ALA A 67 -25.08 -4.27 -11.65
N ARG A 68 -24.81 -4.29 -10.34
CA ARG A 68 -23.91 -3.31 -9.73
C ARG A 68 -22.45 -3.52 -10.14
N LEU A 69 -21.75 -2.43 -10.40
CA LEU A 69 -20.32 -2.38 -10.72
C LEU A 69 -19.48 -2.30 -9.44
N LEU A 70 -18.16 -2.41 -9.56
CA LEU A 70 -17.21 -2.38 -8.43
C LEU A 70 -16.60 -0.98 -8.18
N ASP A 71 -17.33 0.07 -8.53
CA ASP A 71 -16.80 1.44 -8.64
C ASP A 71 -16.50 2.10 -7.28
N ASN A 72 -17.05 1.54 -6.21
CA ASN A 72 -16.95 2.05 -4.84
C ASN A 72 -15.81 1.39 -4.03
N ILE A 73 -14.91 0.67 -4.69
CA ILE A 73 -13.79 0.00 -4.02
C ILE A 73 -12.66 0.99 -3.78
N GLN A 74 -12.28 1.12 -2.51
CA GLN A 74 -11.13 1.94 -2.10
C GLN A 74 -9.85 1.39 -2.72
N GLN A 75 -9.25 2.18 -3.62
CA GLN A 75 -8.01 1.82 -4.30
C GLN A 75 -6.78 2.16 -3.45
N GLU A 76 -6.83 3.30 -2.72
CA GLU A 76 -5.74 3.75 -1.88
C GLU A 76 -5.87 3.22 -0.45
N GLN A 77 -4.82 2.56 0.01
CA GLN A 77 -4.67 2.24 1.41
C GLN A 77 -4.18 3.51 2.10
N THR A 78 -4.93 4.01 3.09
CA THR A 78 -4.33 4.96 4.04
C THR A 78 -3.20 4.23 4.75
N SER A 79 -1.95 4.54 4.41
CA SER A 79 -0.77 4.10 5.13
C SER A 79 -0.99 4.42 6.60
N GLY A 80 -0.99 3.40 7.46
CA GLY A 80 -1.00 3.62 8.90
C GLY A 80 0.22 4.45 9.32
N THR A 81 0.20 5.02 10.52
CA THR A 81 1.37 5.72 11.08
C THR A 81 2.59 4.80 11.10
N ALA A 82 3.75 5.31 10.68
CA ALA A 82 5.02 4.58 10.69
C ALA A 82 4.95 3.22 9.92
N PRO A 83 4.72 3.22 8.60
CA PRO A 83 4.55 1.97 7.84
C PRO A 83 5.78 1.06 7.91
N TYR A 84 6.99 1.64 7.82
CA TYR A 84 8.24 0.89 7.95
C TYR A 84 8.43 0.29 9.35
N PHE A 85 8.10 1.05 10.40
CA PHE A 85 8.15 0.54 11.76
C PHE A 85 7.14 -0.59 11.98
N THR A 86 5.91 -0.43 11.49
CA THR A 86 4.86 -1.45 11.61
C THR A 86 5.24 -2.72 10.86
N GLU A 87 5.84 -2.61 9.68
CA GLU A 87 6.36 -3.76 8.93
C GLU A 87 7.54 -4.42 9.65
N TYR A 88 8.43 -3.65 10.27
CA TYR A 88 9.50 -4.18 11.11
C TYR A 88 8.93 -4.99 12.28
N ILE A 89 7.92 -4.48 12.99
CA ILE A 89 7.25 -5.19 14.09
C ILE A 89 6.54 -6.44 13.58
N ARG A 90 5.87 -6.39 12.42
CA ARG A 90 5.23 -7.56 11.80
C ARG A 90 6.25 -8.68 11.55
N ARG A 91 7.36 -8.36 10.88
CA ARG A 91 8.43 -9.33 10.59
C ARG A 91 9.13 -9.86 11.82
N PHE A 92 9.27 -9.02 12.86
CA PHE A 92 9.78 -9.44 14.15
C PHE A 92 8.84 -10.48 14.76
N LEU A 93 7.56 -10.16 14.90
CA LEU A 93 6.58 -11.07 15.50
C LEU A 93 6.36 -12.35 14.68
N GLU A 94 6.42 -12.30 13.35
CA GLU A 94 6.35 -13.50 12.48
C GLU A 94 7.46 -14.52 12.75
N ARG A 95 8.57 -14.11 13.39
CA ARG A 95 9.66 -15.02 13.76
C ARG A 95 9.49 -15.60 15.15
N GLU A 96 8.78 -14.87 16.01
CA GLU A 96 8.61 -15.19 17.42
C GLU A 96 7.25 -15.83 17.70
N ASP A 97 6.33 -15.88 16.74
CA ASP A 97 4.93 -16.29 16.96
C ASP A 97 4.82 -17.75 17.43
N ASP A 98 5.61 -18.64 16.84
CA ASP A 98 5.76 -20.03 17.27
C ASP A 98 6.26 -20.14 18.72
N GLU A 99 7.29 -19.38 19.10
CA GLU A 99 7.85 -19.39 20.46
C GLU A 99 6.88 -18.80 21.50
N LEU A 100 6.13 -17.78 21.09
CA LEU A 100 5.12 -17.12 21.90
C LEU A 100 3.82 -17.95 21.99
N GLY A 101 3.66 -18.98 21.17
CA GLY A 101 2.47 -19.82 21.11
C GLY A 101 1.22 -19.04 20.66
N VAL A 102 1.41 -18.00 19.83
CA VAL A 102 0.33 -17.15 19.33
C VAL A 102 0.32 -17.16 17.81
N ASN A 103 -0.85 -16.98 17.20
CA ASN A 103 -0.96 -16.68 15.79
C ASN A 103 -1.26 -15.20 15.59
N ILE A 104 -0.24 -14.44 15.16
CA ILE A 104 -0.33 -12.98 15.01
C ILE A 104 -1.43 -12.51 14.03
N TYR A 105 -1.92 -13.42 13.18
CA TYR A 105 -2.96 -13.15 12.18
C TYR A 105 -4.37 -13.55 12.62
N ARG A 106 -4.51 -14.40 13.64
CA ARG A 106 -5.80 -15.02 14.00
C ARG A 106 -6.25 -14.71 15.42
N ASP A 107 -5.33 -14.44 16.33
CA ASP A 107 -5.64 -14.39 17.76
C ASP A 107 -6.13 -13.02 18.25
N GLY A 108 -6.22 -12.02 17.36
CA GLY A 108 -6.78 -10.71 17.69
C GLY A 108 -5.94 -9.91 18.68
N LEU A 109 -4.61 -10.07 18.62
CA LEU A 109 -3.66 -9.48 19.56
C LEU A 109 -3.71 -7.94 19.56
N LYS A 110 -3.46 -7.35 20.73
CA LYS A 110 -3.15 -5.92 20.88
C LYS A 110 -1.66 -5.77 21.15
N ILE A 111 -0.93 -5.20 20.19
CA ILE A 111 0.52 -5.05 20.24
C ILE A 111 0.86 -3.63 20.72
N TYR A 112 1.57 -3.54 21.84
CA TYR A 112 2.11 -2.29 22.37
C TYR A 112 3.59 -2.21 22.03
N THR A 113 4.03 -1.11 21.44
CA THR A 113 5.39 -0.96 20.90
C THR A 113 6.09 0.26 21.48
N THR A 114 7.36 0.43 21.14
CA THR A 114 8.21 1.53 21.57
C THR A 114 8.06 2.79 20.71
N LEU A 115 7.19 2.77 19.70
CA LEU A 115 7.01 3.88 18.76
C LEU A 115 6.53 5.14 19.49
N ASP A 116 7.32 6.22 19.43
CA ASP A 116 6.85 7.56 19.78
C ASP A 116 6.29 8.23 18.52
N SER A 117 4.95 8.32 18.45
CA SER A 117 4.25 8.91 17.31
C SER A 117 4.62 10.37 17.03
N ARG A 118 5.02 11.14 18.04
CA ARG A 118 5.46 12.53 17.87
C ARG A 118 6.84 12.56 17.23
N LEU A 119 7.75 11.71 17.73
CA LEU A 119 9.11 11.61 17.17
C LEU A 119 9.08 11.06 15.74
N GLN A 120 8.21 10.11 15.46
CA GLN A 120 7.97 9.60 14.11
C GLN A 120 7.59 10.72 13.15
N LYS A 121 6.64 11.58 13.53
CA LYS A 121 6.22 12.71 12.69
C LYS A 121 7.38 13.68 12.42
N ILE A 122 8.17 14.00 13.45
CA ILE A 122 9.35 14.86 13.31
C ILE A 122 10.37 14.22 12.36
N ALA A 123 10.61 12.92 12.49
CA ALA A 123 11.52 12.16 11.63
C ALA A 123 11.07 12.17 10.17
N GLU A 124 9.79 11.89 9.91
CA GLU A 124 9.20 11.92 8.57
C GLU A 124 9.34 13.32 7.92
N ASP A 125 9.04 14.37 8.66
CA ASP A 125 9.17 15.76 8.17
C ASP A 125 10.64 16.14 7.91
N ALA A 126 11.58 15.71 8.76
CA ALA A 126 13.00 15.95 8.59
C ALA A 126 13.56 15.21 7.36
N VAL A 127 13.22 13.93 7.19
CA VAL A 127 13.61 13.14 6.03
C VAL A 127 13.01 13.72 4.76
N ARG A 128 11.72 14.09 4.75
CA ARG A 128 11.06 14.71 3.59
C ARG A 128 11.80 15.96 3.12
N LYS A 129 12.14 16.86 4.05
CA LYS A 129 12.91 18.09 3.75
C LYS A 129 14.30 17.78 3.21
N SER A 130 15.01 16.85 3.84
CA SER A 130 16.36 16.45 3.43
C SER A 130 16.37 15.82 2.03
N VAL A 131 15.44 14.89 1.76
CA VAL A 131 15.30 14.24 0.46
C VAL A 131 14.97 15.27 -0.62
N ALA A 132 14.03 16.18 -0.38
CA ALA A 132 13.68 17.22 -1.36
C ALA A 132 14.89 18.12 -1.71
N ALA A 133 15.63 18.59 -0.70
CA ALA A 133 16.81 19.43 -0.92
C ALA A 133 17.92 18.70 -1.68
N ASN A 134 18.16 17.42 -1.36
CA ASN A 134 19.18 16.62 -2.05
C ASN A 134 18.72 16.21 -3.45
N GLN A 135 17.43 15.96 -3.66
CA GLN A 135 16.87 15.70 -4.99
C GLN A 135 17.08 16.90 -5.92
N GLN A 136 16.85 18.12 -5.43
CA GLN A 136 17.07 19.33 -6.23
C GLN A 136 18.54 19.47 -6.66
N LYS A 137 19.48 19.20 -5.74
CA LYS A 137 20.91 19.21 -6.05
C LYS A 137 21.28 18.15 -7.09
N LEU A 138 20.73 16.93 -6.95
CA LEU A 138 20.94 15.85 -7.91
C LEU A 138 20.42 16.25 -9.30
N ASN A 139 19.20 16.77 -9.38
CA ASN A 139 18.60 17.21 -10.64
C ASN A 139 19.44 18.30 -11.32
N GLN A 140 19.90 19.31 -10.56
CA GLN A 140 20.77 20.37 -11.09
C GLN A 140 22.09 19.80 -11.62
N ARG A 141 22.73 18.88 -10.89
CA ARG A 141 23.97 18.24 -11.33
C ARG A 141 23.75 17.48 -12.65
N LEU A 142 22.69 16.68 -12.72
CA LEU A 142 22.37 15.87 -13.90
C LEU A 142 22.05 16.75 -15.12
N PHE A 143 21.27 17.82 -14.95
CA PHE A 143 20.94 18.71 -16.08
C PHE A 143 22.12 19.56 -16.58
N ASN A 144 23.15 19.76 -15.75
CA ASN A 144 24.36 20.48 -16.14
C ASN A 144 25.41 19.60 -16.82
N ASP A 145 25.25 18.27 -16.79
CA ASP A 145 26.14 17.30 -17.45
C ASP A 145 25.34 16.54 -18.52
N GLU A 146 25.25 17.13 -19.72
CA GLU A 146 24.51 16.57 -20.85
C GLU A 146 25.03 15.17 -21.26
N GLU A 147 26.32 14.89 -21.05
CA GLU A 147 26.90 13.59 -21.40
C GLU A 147 26.47 12.50 -20.40
N GLU A 148 26.51 12.80 -19.09
CA GLU A 148 26.00 11.91 -18.04
C GLU A 148 24.48 11.69 -18.20
N PHE A 149 23.73 12.76 -18.45
CA PHE A 149 22.28 12.70 -18.61
C PHE A 149 21.85 11.93 -19.85
N SER A 150 22.51 12.17 -20.99
CA SER A 150 22.24 11.45 -22.22
C SER A 150 22.51 9.96 -22.07
N LYS A 151 23.60 9.55 -21.40
CA LYS A 151 23.88 8.12 -21.11
C LYS A 151 22.78 7.48 -20.25
N LEU A 152 22.24 8.20 -19.27
CA LEU A 152 21.12 7.72 -18.46
C LEU A 152 19.83 7.58 -19.28
N ALA A 153 19.55 8.52 -20.18
CA ALA A 153 18.41 8.47 -21.10
C ALA A 153 18.55 7.30 -22.10
N TYR A 154 19.73 7.11 -22.71
CA TYR A 154 20.03 6.01 -23.63
C TYR A 154 19.89 4.63 -22.98
N LEU A 155 20.28 4.48 -21.70
CA LEU A 155 20.10 3.24 -20.95
C LEU A 155 18.63 2.94 -20.62
N SER A 156 17.76 3.95 -20.73
CA SER A 156 16.37 3.87 -20.28
C SER A 156 15.36 3.72 -21.39
N ILE A 157 15.75 3.64 -22.68
CA ILE A 157 14.86 3.61 -23.86
C ILE A 157 13.88 4.79 -23.98
N TYR A 158 13.93 5.79 -23.09
CA TYR A 158 13.02 6.94 -23.07
C TYR A 158 13.69 8.21 -23.65
N PRO A 159 12.91 9.07 -24.33
CA PRO A 159 13.38 10.39 -24.75
C PRO A 159 13.83 11.25 -23.56
N GLU A 160 14.84 12.08 -23.78
CA GLU A 160 15.40 12.97 -22.75
C GLU A 160 14.33 13.87 -22.09
N ASP A 161 13.45 14.46 -22.91
CA ASP A 161 12.37 15.32 -22.42
C ASP A 161 11.37 14.55 -21.55
N THR A 162 11.09 13.29 -21.89
CA THR A 162 10.24 12.42 -21.09
C THR A 162 10.86 12.16 -19.71
N VAL A 163 12.17 11.92 -19.65
CA VAL A 163 12.89 11.72 -18.38
C VAL A 163 12.88 13.01 -17.55
N LYS A 164 13.04 14.18 -18.17
CA LYS A 164 12.94 15.48 -17.48
C LYS A 164 11.55 15.70 -16.86
N LEU A 165 10.47 15.39 -17.59
CA LEU A 165 9.10 15.47 -17.07
C LEU A 165 8.88 14.51 -15.89
N MET A 166 9.40 13.28 -15.96
CA MET A 166 9.32 12.34 -14.85
C MET A 166 10.08 12.82 -13.61
N MET A 167 11.28 13.37 -13.81
CA MET A 167 12.10 13.93 -12.72
C MET A 167 11.49 15.18 -12.08
N ALA A 168 10.69 15.93 -12.85
CA ALA A 168 9.91 17.07 -12.37
C ALA A 168 8.63 16.64 -11.62
N GLY A 169 8.27 15.34 -11.68
CA GLY A 169 7.05 14.81 -11.07
C GLY A 169 5.80 15.01 -11.93
N GLU A 170 5.94 15.40 -13.19
CA GLU A 170 4.83 15.57 -14.14
C GLU A 170 4.40 14.24 -14.79
N MET A 171 5.24 13.20 -14.68
CA MET A 171 4.97 11.86 -15.18
C MET A 171 5.49 10.81 -14.21
N GLU A 172 4.89 9.62 -14.23
CA GLU A 172 5.37 8.51 -13.40
C GLU A 172 6.77 8.06 -13.82
N LEU A 173 7.70 8.02 -12.87
CA LEU A 173 9.06 7.54 -13.10
C LEU A 173 9.06 6.01 -13.09
N TYR A 174 9.55 5.39 -14.17
CA TYR A 174 9.67 3.94 -14.29
C TYR A 174 10.64 3.35 -13.25
N GLU A 175 10.40 2.10 -12.84
CA GLU A 175 11.15 1.42 -11.77
C GLU A 175 12.68 1.42 -12.00
N ASP A 176 13.12 1.14 -13.23
CA ASP A 176 14.53 1.13 -13.62
C ASP A 176 15.21 2.50 -13.48
N LEU A 177 14.43 3.57 -13.63
CA LEU A 177 14.88 4.95 -13.47
C LEU A 177 14.80 5.42 -12.01
N ARG A 178 13.83 4.94 -11.23
CA ARG A 178 13.68 5.29 -9.80
C ARG A 178 14.96 5.01 -9.01
N ASN A 179 15.60 3.87 -9.27
CA ASN A 179 16.83 3.48 -8.58
C ASN A 179 18.04 4.36 -8.91
N LYS A 180 18.01 5.07 -10.05
CA LYS A 180 19.13 5.90 -10.53
C LYS A 180 18.89 7.40 -10.31
N LEU A 181 17.63 7.83 -10.37
CA LEU A 181 17.27 9.24 -10.42
C LEU A 181 16.62 9.76 -9.14
N LEU A 182 16.21 8.89 -8.21
CA LEU A 182 15.63 9.32 -6.94
C LEU A 182 16.63 9.23 -5.80
N VAL A 183 16.73 10.32 -5.04
CA VAL A 183 17.38 10.31 -3.74
C VAL A 183 16.55 9.49 -2.78
N GLN A 184 17.20 8.50 -2.17
CA GLN A 184 16.66 7.67 -1.09
C GLN A 184 17.26 8.10 0.25
N SER A 185 16.53 7.85 1.32
CA SER A 185 16.98 8.15 2.68
C SER A 185 16.40 7.15 3.67
N SER A 186 17.11 6.93 4.77
CA SER A 186 16.64 6.17 5.91
C SER A 186 16.96 6.94 7.19
N PHE A 187 16.12 6.73 8.21
CA PHE A 187 16.25 7.36 9.51
C PHE A 187 15.78 6.40 10.60
N VAL A 188 16.53 6.32 11.69
CA VAL A 188 16.16 5.56 12.90
C VAL A 188 16.49 6.42 14.11
N ALA A 189 15.54 6.56 15.03
CA ALA A 189 15.78 7.14 16.35
C ALA A 189 15.70 6.05 17.42
N LEU A 190 16.66 6.06 18.35
CA LEU A 190 16.79 5.07 19.42
C LEU A 190 16.71 5.75 20.80
N ASP A 191 16.12 5.07 21.79
CA ASP A 191 16.36 5.42 23.19
C ASP A 191 17.78 4.96 23.57
N THR A 192 18.62 5.90 24.00
CA THR A 192 20.03 5.66 24.31
C THR A 192 20.26 4.77 25.54
N ARG A 193 19.25 4.58 26.39
CA ARG A 193 19.35 3.76 27.60
C ARG A 193 18.91 2.32 27.35
N THR A 194 17.90 2.12 26.50
CA THR A 194 17.28 0.80 26.28
C THR A 194 17.60 0.20 24.92
N GLY A 195 18.08 1.00 23.97
CA GLY A 195 18.26 0.59 22.57
C GLY A 195 16.94 0.47 21.80
N ALA A 196 15.81 0.83 22.39
CA ALA A 196 14.49 0.74 21.76
C ALA A 196 14.38 1.67 20.56
N ILE A 197 13.79 1.19 19.45
CA ILE A 197 13.50 2.04 18.30
C ILE A 197 12.26 2.89 18.60
N LEU A 198 12.43 4.21 18.56
CA LEU A 198 11.38 5.19 18.85
C LEU A 198 10.73 5.76 17.59
N ALA A 199 11.47 5.81 16.47
CA ALA A 199 10.98 6.22 15.16
C ALA A 199 11.79 5.55 14.05
N MET A 200 11.16 5.27 12.90
CA MET A 200 11.79 4.64 11.75
C MET A 200 11.19 5.15 10.44
N VAL A 201 12.07 5.57 9.52
CA VAL A 201 11.76 5.89 8.12
C VAL A 201 12.69 5.05 7.25
N GLY A 202 12.13 4.16 6.44
CA GLY A 202 12.91 3.19 5.66
C GLY A 202 13.10 3.56 4.19
N GLY A 203 12.61 4.72 3.75
CA GLY A 203 12.71 5.15 2.36
C GLY A 203 12.27 6.59 2.17
N ARG A 204 12.22 7.01 0.90
CA ARG A 204 11.60 8.27 0.51
C ARG A 204 10.13 8.30 0.94
N PRO A 205 9.69 9.30 1.73
CA PRO A 205 8.26 9.53 1.91
C PRO A 205 7.71 10.04 0.58
N ASP A 206 6.81 9.26 -0.02
CA ASP A 206 6.06 9.61 -1.23
C ASP A 206 5.14 10.82 -0.99
#